data_AF-H9FBY4-F1
#
_entry.id   AF-H9FBY4-F1
#
_cell.length_a   1.000
_cell.length_b   1.000
_cell.length_c   1.000
_cell.angle_alpha   90.00
_cell.angle_beta   90.00
_cell.angle_gamma   90.00
#
_symmetry.space_group_name_H-M   'P 1'
#
loop_
_entity.id
_entity.type
_entity.pdbx_description
1 polymer ?
#
loop_
_entity_poly.entity_id
_entity_poly.type
_entity_poly.pdbx_seq_one_letter_code
_entity_poly.pdbx_strand_id
1 'polypeptide(L)'
;STVFELKRLVEGLLKRPPDEQRLYKDDQLLDDGKTLGECGFTSQTARPQAPATVGLAFRADDTFEALCIEPFSSPPELPDVMKPQDSGSSANEQAVQ
;
A
#
# COMPACT_ATOMS: atom_id res chain seq x y z
N SER A 1 -10.31 3.45 -16.17
CA SER A 1 -9.71 4.78 -16.04
C SER A 1 -8.23 4.74 -16.31
N THR A 2 -7.67 5.83 -16.84
CA THR A 2 -6.25 5.98 -17.14
C THR A 2 -5.46 6.56 -15.96
N VAL A 3 -4.14 6.48 -16.03
CA VAL A 3 -3.23 7.14 -15.09
C VAL A 3 -3.44 8.65 -15.13
N PHE A 4 -3.68 9.24 -16.30
CA PHE A 4 -4.01 10.66 -16.41
C PHE A 4 -5.29 11.06 -15.67
N GLU A 5 -6.35 10.25 -15.78
CA GLU A 5 -7.60 10.48 -15.04
C GLU A 5 -7.38 10.38 -13.52
N LEU A 6 -6.51 9.48 -13.08
CA LEU A 6 -6.13 9.39 -11.66
C LEU A 6 -5.39 10.66 -11.20
N LYS A 7 -4.47 11.20 -12.01
CA LYS A 7 -3.82 12.49 -11.72
C LYS A 7 -4.80 13.65 -11.62
N ARG A 8 -5.88 13.66 -12.42
CA ARG A 8 -6.97 14.66 -12.32
C ARG A 8 -7.72 14.56 -10.99
N LEU A 9 -7.92 13.35 -10.47
CA LEU A 9 -8.48 13.17 -9.14
C LEU A 9 -7.53 13.70 -8.05
N VAL A 10 -6.24 13.41 -8.17
CA VAL A 10 -5.20 13.93 -7.26
C VAL A 10 -5.13 15.46 -7.33
N GLU A 11 -5.23 16.07 -8.52
CA GLU A 11 -5.31 17.53 -8.70
C GLU A 11 -6.50 18.12 -7.93
N GLY A 12 -7.66 17.47 -7.99
CA GLY A 12 -8.85 17.87 -7.23
C GLY A 12 -8.62 17.91 -5.72
N LEU A 13 -7.80 17.00 -5.18
CA LEU A 13 -7.51 16.87 -3.74
C LEU A 13 -6.34 17.76 -3.30
N LEU A 14 -5.21 17.70 -4.01
CA LEU A 14 -3.92 18.27 -3.61
C LEU A 14 -3.54 19.55 -4.39
N LYS A 15 -4.36 19.97 -5.36
CA LYS A 15 -4.22 21.22 -6.11
C LYS A 15 -2.92 21.37 -6.89
N ARG A 16 -2.35 20.24 -7.35
CA ARG A 16 -1.20 20.19 -8.26
C ARG A 16 -1.67 19.65 -9.61
N PRO A 17 -1.38 20.31 -10.74
CA PRO A 17 -1.84 19.87 -12.06
C PRO A 17 -1.16 18.55 -12.49
N PRO A 18 -1.74 17.76 -13.42
CA PRO A 18 -1.21 16.44 -13.81
C PRO A 18 0.22 16.44 -14.37
N ASP A 19 0.66 17.52 -14.99
CA ASP A 19 2.02 17.67 -15.53
C ASP A 19 3.07 17.86 -14.43
N GLU A 20 2.62 18.23 -13.22
CA GLU A 20 3.45 18.32 -12.01
C GLU A 20 3.42 17.05 -11.17
N GLN A 21 2.80 15.98 -11.64
CA GLN A 21 2.65 14.72 -10.91
C GLN A 21 3.36 13.56 -11.62
N ARG A 22 4.06 12.73 -10.84
CA ARG A 22 4.47 11.38 -11.25
C ARG A 22 3.78 10.37 -10.36
N LEU A 23 3.14 9.39 -10.98
CA LEU A 23 2.53 8.26 -10.30
C LEU A 23 3.38 7.01 -10.48
N TYR A 24 3.49 6.20 -9.43
CA TYR A 24 4.30 5.00 -9.41
C TYR A 24 3.50 3.80 -8.93
N LYS A 25 3.85 2.63 -9.45
CA LYS A 25 3.55 1.35 -8.81
C LYS A 25 4.87 0.76 -8.36
N ASP A 26 5.03 0.56 -7.05
CA ASP A 26 6.32 0.24 -6.46
C ASP A 26 7.34 1.33 -6.91
N ASP A 27 8.47 0.96 -7.53
CA ASP A 27 9.44 1.92 -8.10
C ASP A 27 9.19 2.25 -9.59
N GLN A 28 8.16 1.68 -10.21
CA GLN A 28 7.90 1.83 -11.63
C GLN A 28 7.04 3.06 -11.93
N LEU A 29 7.60 4.00 -12.71
CA LEU A 29 6.85 5.16 -13.21
C LEU A 29 5.72 4.72 -14.15
N LEU A 30 4.53 5.28 -13.93
CA LEU A 30 3.33 4.99 -14.72
C LEU A 30 3.18 5.97 -15.89
N ASP A 31 2.73 5.44 -17.03
CA ASP A 31 2.44 6.19 -18.25
C ASP A 31 0.99 6.70 -18.22
N ASP A 32 0.81 8.00 -18.47
CA ASP A 32 -0.48 8.69 -18.48
C ASP A 32 -1.51 8.06 -19.43
N GLY A 33 -1.05 7.48 -20.54
CA GLY A 33 -1.91 6.81 -21.53
C GLY A 33 -2.40 5.42 -21.11
N LYS A 34 -1.75 4.79 -20.13
CA LYS A 34 -2.14 3.43 -19.68
C LYS A 34 -3.33 3.48 -18.74
N THR A 35 -4.15 2.44 -18.83
CA THR A 35 -5.19 2.16 -17.85
C THR A 35 -4.59 1.65 -16.54
N LEU A 36 -5.29 1.88 -15.42
CA LEU A 36 -4.87 1.33 -14.12
C LEU A 36 -4.75 -0.21 -14.16
N GLY A 37 -5.60 -0.88 -14.93
CA GLY A 37 -5.54 -2.33 -15.15
C GLY A 37 -4.26 -2.78 -15.86
N GLU A 38 -3.85 -2.07 -16.93
CA GLU A 38 -2.57 -2.33 -17.63
C GLU A 38 -1.35 -2.06 -16.74
N CYS A 39 -1.49 -1.16 -15.77
CA CYS A 39 -0.47 -0.92 -14.73
C CYS A 39 -0.51 -1.97 -13.60
N GLY A 40 -1.44 -2.94 -13.63
CA GLY A 40 -1.53 -4.03 -12.64
C GLY A 40 -2.48 -3.77 -11.46
N PHE A 41 -3.21 -2.66 -11.46
CA PHE A 41 -4.26 -2.38 -10.48
C PHE A 41 -5.57 -3.03 -10.94
N THR A 42 -5.87 -4.21 -10.40
CA THR A 42 -7.05 -5.00 -10.76
C THR A 42 -7.99 -5.12 -9.56
N SER A 43 -9.24 -5.53 -9.79
CA SER A 43 -10.20 -5.82 -8.71
C SER A 43 -9.72 -6.93 -7.77
N GLN A 44 -8.80 -7.79 -8.20
CA GLN A 44 -8.23 -8.86 -7.38
C GLN A 44 -7.09 -8.36 -6.49
N THR A 45 -6.31 -7.37 -6.94
CA THR A 45 -5.12 -6.84 -6.27
C THR A 45 -5.33 -5.53 -5.52
N ALA A 46 -6.40 -4.77 -5.81
CA ALA A 46 -6.76 -3.52 -5.16
C ALA A 46 -8.15 -3.63 -4.51
N ARG A 47 -8.28 -4.47 -3.49
CA ARG A 47 -9.57 -4.76 -2.84
C ARG A 47 -9.93 -3.69 -1.80
N PRO A 48 -11.20 -3.47 -1.46
CA PRO A 48 -11.58 -2.48 -0.42
C PRO A 48 -10.87 -2.68 0.93
N GLN A 49 -10.73 -3.93 1.38
CA GLN A 49 -10.05 -4.27 2.65
C GLN A 49 -8.52 -4.35 2.54
N ALA A 50 -7.98 -4.31 1.32
CA ALA A 50 -6.55 -4.41 1.03
C ALA A 50 -6.26 -3.58 -0.24
N PRO A 51 -6.29 -2.24 -0.13
CA PRO A 51 -6.10 -1.36 -1.27
C PRO A 51 -4.68 -1.49 -1.81
N ALA A 52 -4.51 -1.28 -3.13
CA ALA A 52 -3.19 -1.17 -3.73
C ALA A 52 -2.63 0.24 -3.51
N THR A 53 -1.32 0.34 -3.30
CA THR A 53 -0.63 1.62 -3.13
C THR A 53 -0.23 2.21 -4.48
N VAL A 54 -0.44 3.51 -4.64
CA VAL A 54 0.09 4.32 -5.75
C VAL A 54 1.04 5.35 -5.16
N GLY A 55 2.31 5.32 -5.56
CA GLY A 55 3.29 6.33 -5.18
C GLY A 55 3.04 7.63 -5.92
N LEU A 56 3.28 8.77 -5.27
CA LEU A 56 3.13 10.11 -5.84
C LEU A 56 4.38 10.92 -5.54
N ALA A 57 4.93 11.56 -6.57
CA ALA A 57 5.99 12.56 -6.44
C ALA A 57 5.62 13.81 -7.23
N PHE A 58 5.85 14.98 -6.66
CA PHE A 58 5.59 16.26 -7.32
C PHE A 58 6.82 16.84 -8.02
N ARG A 59 6.56 17.69 -9.02
CA ARG A 59 7.57 18.58 -9.57
C ARG A 59 7.83 19.71 -8.57
N ALA A 60 9.09 19.93 -8.20
CA ALA A 60 9.59 21.09 -7.47
C ALA A 60 10.50 21.88 -8.41
N ASP A 61 10.12 23.12 -8.71
CA ASP A 61 10.76 23.94 -9.74
C ASP A 61 10.81 23.21 -11.10
N ASP A 62 12.01 23.00 -11.65
CA ASP A 62 12.21 22.35 -12.96
C ASP A 62 12.43 20.83 -12.87
N THR A 63 12.42 20.24 -11.66
CA THR A 63 12.74 18.82 -11.46
C THR A 63 11.70 18.11 -10.61
N PHE A 64 11.56 16.80 -10.78
CA PHE A 64 10.69 16.01 -9.91
C PHE A 64 11.44 15.60 -8.65
N GLU A 65 10.76 15.68 -7.51
CA GLU A 65 11.28 15.12 -6.27
C GLU A 65 11.44 13.59 -6.39
N ALA A 66 12.32 13.03 -5.58
CA ALA A 66 12.44 11.58 -5.47
C ALA A 66 11.15 11.01 -4.85
N LEU A 67 10.74 9.82 -5.30
CA LEU A 67 9.65 9.11 -4.64
C LEU A 67 10.06 8.80 -3.19
N CYS A 68 9.32 9.35 -2.24
CA CYS A 68 9.52 9.12 -0.81
C CYS A 68 8.17 8.78 -0.17
N ILE A 69 8.03 7.56 0.35
CA ILE A 69 6.84 7.10 1.07
C ILE A 69 7.30 6.76 2.49
N GLU A 70 6.94 7.60 3.45
CA GLU A 70 7.23 7.35 4.85
C GLU A 70 6.45 6.12 5.34
N PRO A 71 7.10 5.15 5.99
CA PRO A 71 6.45 3.93 6.44
C PRO A 71 5.45 4.23 7.57
N PHE A 72 4.41 3.41 7.65
CA PHE A 72 3.55 3.40 8.84
C PHE A 72 4.32 2.93 10.08
N SER A 73 3.82 3.30 11.26
CA SER A 73 4.36 2.81 12.54
C SER A 73 4.26 1.29 12.65
N SER A 74 5.22 0.67 13.34
CA SER A 74 5.15 -0.74 13.69
C SER A 74 4.19 -0.98 14.87
N PRO A 75 3.44 -2.08 14.90
CA PRO A 75 2.61 -2.44 16.05
C PRO A 75 3.48 -2.78 17.27
N PRO A 76 2.95 -2.64 18.50
CA PRO A 76 3.65 -3.08 19.71
C PRO A 76 3.77 -4.61 19.75
N GLU A 77 4.59 -5.11 20.67
CA GLU A 77 4.66 -6.56 20.92
C GLU A 77 3.30 -7.12 21.30
N LEU A 78 3.00 -8.31 20.76
CA LEU A 78 1.75 -9.00 21.03
C LEU A 78 1.72 -9.44 22.51
N PRO A 79 0.66 -9.13 23.28
CA PRO A 79 0.52 -9.59 24.66
C PRO A 79 0.58 -11.11 24.77
N ASP A 80 1.12 -11.65 25.86
CA ASP A 80 1.26 -13.11 26.05
C ASP A 80 -0.06 -13.86 25.94
N VAL A 81 -1.17 -13.25 26.38
CA VAL A 81 -2.53 -13.82 26.27
C VAL A 81 -3.04 -13.95 24.83
N MET A 82 -2.46 -13.22 23.89
CA MET A 82 -2.80 -13.24 22.47
C MET A 82 -1.81 -14.08 21.64
N LYS A 83 -0.67 -14.48 22.21
CA LYS A 83 0.26 -15.39 21.55
C LYS A 83 -0.41 -16.77 21.43
N PRO A 84 -0.16 -17.51 20.33
CA PRO A 84 -0.66 -18.88 20.20
C PRO A 84 -0.22 -19.70 21.42
N GLN A 85 -1.16 -20.35 22.10
CA GLN A 85 -0.80 -21.30 23.15
C GLN A 85 -0.23 -22.54 22.47
N ASP A 86 1.00 -22.92 22.84
CA ASP A 86 1.55 -24.21 22.46
C ASP A 86 0.52 -25.28 22.87
N SER A 87 -0.10 -25.88 21.86
CA SER A 87 -1.07 -26.96 22.01
C SER A 87 -0.31 -28.23 22.40
N GLY A 88 0.23 -28.24 23.62
CA GLY A 88 1.21 -29.22 24.07
C GLY A 88 1.16 -29.53 25.56
N SER A 89 0.07 -29.21 26.28
CA SER A 89 -0.15 -29.72 27.64
C SER A 89 -1.56 -30.25 27.83
N SER A 90 -1.85 -31.33 27.12
CA SER A 90 -2.89 -32.30 27.47
C SER A 90 -2.33 -33.71 27.29
N ALA A 91 -1.28 -34.04 28.05
CA ALA A 91 -0.80 -35.40 28.18
C ALA A 91 -0.62 -35.75 29.66
N ASN A 92 -1.57 -36.56 30.15
CA ASN A 92 -1.54 -37.41 31.33
C ASN A 92 -1.22 -36.79 32.70
N GLU A 93 -2.28 -36.56 33.47
CA GLU A 93 -2.28 -37.01 34.87
C GLU A 93 -3.49 -37.94 35.08
N GLN A 94 -3.40 -39.14 34.50
CA GLN A 94 -4.22 -40.28 34.89
C GLN A 94 -3.31 -41.33 35.54
N ALA A 95 -3.58 -41.57 36.83
CA ALA A 95 -3.24 -42.75 37.63
C ALA A 95 -1.76 -43.09 37.84
N VAL A 96 -1.26 -42.81 39.07
CA VAL A 96 -0.54 -43.81 39.85
C VAL A 96 -0.89 -43.66 41.34
N GLN A 97 -1.71 -44.61 41.82
CA GLN A 97 -1.88 -45.15 43.18
C GLN A 97 -2.03 -44.22 44.39
#